data_AF-A0A7C3WTU9-F1
#
_entry.id   AF-A0A7C3WTU9-F1
#
_cell.length_a   1.000
_cell.length_b   1.000
_cell.length_c   1.000
_cell.angle_alpha   90.00
_cell.angle_beta   90.00
_cell.angle_gamma   90.00
#
_symmetry.space_group_name_H-M   'P 1'
#
loop_
_entity.id
_entity.type
_entity.pdbx_description
1 polymer ?
#
loop_
_entity_poly.entity_id
_entity_poly.type
_entity_poly.pdbx_seq_one_letter_code
_entity_poly.pdbx_strand_id
1 'polypeptide(L)'
;MLDKVDLNARMTKEQFKQITDQWKLSLGTFQRELRQKNIPTIILIEGWDTSGKGTLLNHLLLNLDPRGYWVHNITKPTREEKLHPYL
;
A
#
# COMPACT_ATOMS: atom_id res chain seq x y z
N MET A 1 17.80 1.36 -14.43
CA MET A 1 17.01 1.73 -13.23
C MET A 1 16.88 0.58 -12.24
N LEU A 2 16.57 -0.66 -12.67
CA LEU A 2 16.49 -1.84 -11.79
C LEU A 2 17.86 -2.48 -11.47
N ASP A 3 18.83 -2.27 -12.35
CA ASP A 3 20.25 -2.66 -12.23
C ASP A 3 20.97 -2.05 -11.00
N LYS A 4 20.40 -1.00 -10.41
CA LYS A 4 20.94 -0.31 -9.22
C LYS A 4 20.33 -0.80 -7.91
N VAL A 5 19.34 -1.69 -7.95
CA VAL A 5 18.65 -2.18 -6.75
C VAL A 5 19.46 -3.32 -6.14
N ASP A 6 19.82 -3.17 -4.86
CA ASP A 6 20.43 -4.27 -4.10
C ASP A 6 19.38 -5.31 -3.69
N LEU A 7 19.33 -6.42 -4.43
CA LEU A 7 18.44 -7.55 -4.14
C LEU A 7 18.93 -8.42 -2.98
N ASN A 8 20.14 -8.17 -2.47
CA ASN A 8 20.69 -8.87 -1.31
C ASN A 8 20.43 -8.14 0.01
N ALA A 9 19.82 -6.95 -0.03
CA ALA A 9 19.41 -6.26 1.18
C ALA A 9 18.52 -7.16 2.04
N ARG A 10 18.88 -7.34 3.32
CA ARG A 10 18.13 -8.10 4.31
C ARG A 10 17.93 -7.24 5.54
N MET A 11 16.82 -7.49 6.24
CA MET A 11 16.47 -6.83 7.49
C MET A 11 15.88 -7.87 8.43
N THR A 12 16.27 -7.85 9.69
CA THR A 12 15.69 -8.74 10.69
C THR A 12 14.29 -8.26 11.10
N LYS A 13 13.51 -9.13 11.73
CA LYS A 13 12.17 -8.77 12.20
C LYS A 13 12.22 -7.68 13.27
N GLU A 14 13.26 -7.71 14.10
CA GLU A 14 13.49 -6.74 15.18
C GLU A 14 13.81 -5.36 14.62
N GLN A 15 14.70 -5.29 13.62
CA GLN A 15 15.02 -4.05 12.91
C GLN A 15 13.77 -3.48 12.22
N PHE A 16 13.01 -4.32 11.52
CA PHE A 16 11.77 -3.89 10.87
C PHE A 16 10.77 -3.32 11.88
N LYS A 17 10.58 -4.00 13.02
CA LYS A 17 9.68 -3.56 14.08
C LYS A 17 10.12 -2.21 14.65
N GLN A 18 11.41 -2.04 14.97
CA GLN A 18 11.95 -0.78 15.49
C GLN A 18 11.71 0.39 14.53
N ILE A 19 11.93 0.18 13.22
CA ILE A 19 11.73 1.22 12.21
C ILE A 19 10.24 1.53 12.02
N THR A 20 9.37 0.51 12.07
CA THR A 20 7.94 0.67 11.77
C THR A 20 7.11 1.14 12.96
N ASP A 21 7.51 0.84 14.20
CA ASP A 21 6.74 1.17 15.40
C ASP A 21 6.47 2.68 15.52
N GLN A 22 7.43 3.54 15.17
CA GLN A 22 7.22 5.00 15.14
C GLN A 22 6.17 5.47 14.10
N TRP A 23 5.95 4.69 13.03
CA TRP A 23 5.03 5.05 11.96
C TRP A 23 3.61 4.58 12.21
N LYS A 24 3.41 3.55 13.05
CA LYS A 24 2.08 2.98 13.33
C LYS A 24 1.08 4.04 13.83
N LEU A 25 1.48 4.86 14.80
CA LEU A 25 0.64 5.94 15.32
C LEU A 25 0.48 7.09 14.32
N SER A 26 1.56 7.39 13.58
CA SER A 26 1.60 8.48 12.62
C SER A 26 0.65 8.23 11.44
N LEU A 27 0.55 7.00 10.93
CA LEU A 27 -0.32 6.64 9.82
C LEU A 27 -1.80 6.96 10.09
N GLY A 28 -2.33 6.56 11.24
CA GLY A 28 -3.70 6.89 11.63
C GLY A 28 -3.92 8.40 11.82
N THR A 29 -2.89 9.12 12.25
CA THR A 29 -2.93 10.59 12.38
C THR A 29 -2.97 11.25 11.00
N PHE A 30 -2.12 10.83 10.07
CA PHE A 30 -2.10 11.34 8.69
C PHE A 30 -3.42 11.07 7.97
N GLN A 31 -4.02 9.89 8.14
CA GLN A 31 -5.32 9.60 7.55
C GLN A 31 -6.40 10.58 8.02
N ARG A 32 -6.43 10.91 9.31
CA ARG A 32 -7.38 11.91 9.85
C ARG A 32 -7.11 13.29 9.30
N GLU A 33 -5.84 13.69 9.22
CA GLU A 33 -5.44 15.00 8.69
C GLU A 33 -5.81 15.16 7.21
N LEU A 34 -5.52 14.15 6.38
CA LEU A 34 -5.91 14.12 4.97
C LEU A 34 -7.43 14.24 4.82
N ARG A 35 -8.19 13.53 5.66
CA ARG A 35 -9.65 13.61 5.69
C ARG A 35 -10.15 15.00 6.10
N GLN A 36 -9.58 15.61 7.14
CA GLN A 36 -9.96 16.94 7.59
C GLN A 36 -9.67 18.02 6.53
N LYS A 37 -8.57 17.84 5.78
CA LYS A 37 -8.19 18.73 4.68
C LYS A 37 -8.88 18.40 3.36
N ASN A 38 -9.74 17.39 3.31
CA ASN A 38 -10.38 16.87 2.09
C ASN A 38 -9.40 16.56 0.95
N ILE A 39 -8.25 15.98 1.28
CA ILE A 39 -7.22 15.62 0.29
C ILE A 39 -7.44 14.16 -0.17
N PRO A 40 -7.85 13.91 -1.42
CA PRO A 40 -7.94 12.56 -1.95
C PRO A 40 -6.54 11.96 -2.09
N THR A 41 -6.37 10.72 -1.64
CA THR A 41 -5.08 10.03 -1.65
C THR A 41 -5.23 8.67 -2.30
N ILE A 42 -4.36 8.35 -3.26
CA ILE A 42 -4.30 7.06 -3.95
C ILE A 42 -2.94 6.44 -3.66
N ILE A 43 -2.93 5.17 -3.28
CA ILE A 43 -1.71 4.38 -3.07
C ILE A 43 -1.75 3.22 -4.06
N LEU A 44 -0.83 3.22 -5.02
CA LEU A 44 -0.65 2.15 -6.00
C LEU A 44 0.48 1.22 -5.54
N ILE A 45 0.19 -0.08 -5.43
CA ILE A 45 1.17 -1.10 -5.04
C ILE A 45 1.36 -2.06 -6.22
N GLU A 46 2.52 -1.97 -6.88
CA GLU A 46 2.88 -2.75 -8.05
C GLU A 46 4.14 -3.59 -7.83
N GLY A 47 4.31 -4.63 -8.66
CA GLY A 47 5.51 -5.47 -8.64
C GLY A 47 5.28 -6.91 -9.08
N TRP A 48 6.35 -7.68 -9.04
CA TRP A 48 6.43 -9.05 -9.54
C TRP A 48 5.56 -10.00 -8.73
N ASP A 49 5.18 -11.11 -9.33
CA ASP A 49 4.49 -12.17 -8.59
C ASP A 49 5.35 -12.63 -7.41
N THR A 50 4.70 -12.87 -6.27
CA THR A 50 5.35 -13.31 -5.03
C THR A 50 6.32 -12.28 -4.42
N SER A 51 6.35 -11.02 -4.89
CA SER A 51 7.22 -9.98 -4.32
C SER A 51 6.80 -9.46 -2.93
N GLY A 52 5.71 -9.97 -2.35
CA GLY A 52 5.25 -9.58 -1.01
C GLY A 52 4.29 -8.38 -0.95
N LYS A 53 3.72 -7.95 -2.09
CA LYS A 53 2.77 -6.82 -2.18
C LYS A 53 1.61 -6.91 -1.17
N GLY A 54 1.00 -8.10 -1.03
CA GLY A 54 -0.11 -8.32 -0.10
C GLY A 54 0.31 -8.18 1.37
N THR A 55 1.50 -8.66 1.72
CA THR A 55 2.06 -8.50 3.07
C THR A 55 2.32 -7.03 3.39
N LEU A 56 2.91 -6.29 2.44
CA LEU A 56 3.14 -4.85 2.58
C LEU A 56 1.81 -4.09 2.74
N LEU A 57 0.83 -4.38 1.88
CA LEU A 57 -0.52 -3.80 1.98
C LEU A 57 -1.12 -4.08 3.36
N ASN A 58 -1.06 -5.33 3.84
CA ASN A 58 -1.60 -5.68 5.15
C ASN A 58 -0.94 -4.89 6.30
N HIS A 59 0.40 -4.75 6.28
CA HIS A 59 1.10 -3.93 7.27
C HIS A 59 0.66 -2.46 7.26
N LEU A 60 0.36 -1.89 6.09
CA LEU A 60 -0.18 -0.54 5.98
C LEU A 60 -1.60 -0.46 6.57
N LEU A 61 -2.50 -1.35 6.14
CA LEU A 61 -3.92 -1.31 6.51
C LEU A 61 -4.16 -1.53 8.01
N LEU A 62 -3.34 -2.35 8.67
CA LEU A 62 -3.45 -2.60 10.12
C LEU A 62 -3.31 -1.34 10.99
N ASN A 63 -2.77 -0.25 10.44
CA ASN A 63 -2.56 1.01 11.15
C ASN A 63 -3.49 2.14 10.70
N LEU A 64 -4.44 1.85 9.80
CA LEU A 64 -5.42 2.80 9.27
C LEU A 64 -6.82 2.48 9.78
N ASP A 65 -7.66 3.50 9.91
CA ASP A 65 -9.09 3.33 10.18
C ASP A 65 -9.77 2.76 8.91
N PRO A 66 -10.40 1.56 8.98
CA PRO A 66 -11.00 0.90 7.82
C PRO A 66 -12.15 1.66 7.19
N ARG A 67 -12.74 2.65 7.88
CA ARG A 67 -13.83 3.48 7.35
C ARG A 67 -13.32 4.59 6.43
N GLY A 68 -12.00 4.79 6.36
CA GLY A 68 -11.38 5.90 5.63
C GLY A 68 -10.55 5.44 4.42
N TYR A 69 -10.68 4.20 3.98
CA TYR A 69 -10.02 3.72 2.76
C TYR A 69 -10.89 2.69 2.03
N TRP A 70 -10.58 2.49 0.75
CA TRP A 70 -11.06 1.37 -0.04
C TRP A 70 -9.86 0.65 -0.67
N VAL A 71 -9.93 -0.68 -0.72
CA VAL A 71 -8.92 -1.49 -1.38
C VAL A 71 -9.51 -1.99 -2.69
N HIS A 72 -8.89 -1.59 -3.79
CA HIS A 72 -9.28 -2.02 -5.13
C HIS A 72 -8.26 -3.04 -5.64
N ASN A 73 -8.66 -4.30 -5.66
CA ASN A 73 -7.85 -5.37 -6.27
C ASN A 73 -8.12 -5.39 -7.78
N ILE A 74 -7.14 -4.97 -8.57
CA ILE A 74 -7.24 -5.01 -10.02
C ILE A 74 -7.04 -6.44 -10.50
N THR A 75 -8.09 -7.02 -11.07
CA THR A 75 -8.06 -8.37 -11.65
C THR A 75 -8.31 -8.29 -13.16
N LYS A 76 -8.45 -9.44 -13.82
CA LYS A 76 -8.76 -9.46 -15.25
C LYS A 76 -10.09 -8.73 -15.49
N PRO A 77 -10.18 -7.85 -16.49
CA PRO A 77 -11.41 -7.12 -16.76
C PRO A 77 -12.54 -8.07 -17.13
N THR A 78 -13.71 -7.78 -16.58
CA THR A 78 -14.99 -8.42 -16.87
C THR A 78 -15.40 -8.20 -18.33
N ARG A 79 -16.44 -8.92 -18.78
CA ARG A 79 -16.95 -8.76 -20.14
C ARG A 79 -17.44 -7.33 -20.39
N GLU A 80 -18.08 -6.73 -19.39
CA GLU A 80 -18.63 -5.38 -19.48
C GLU A 80 -17.51 -4.34 -19.53
N GLU A 81 -16.53 -4.40 -18.63
CA GLU A 81 -15.39 -3.47 -18.61
C GLU A 81 -14.61 -3.45 -19.95
N LYS A 82 -14.51 -4.60 -20.64
CA LYS A 82 -13.86 -4.67 -21.97
C LYS A 82 -14.60 -3.93 -23.09
N LEU A 83 -15.87 -3.54 -22.87
CA LEU A 83 -16.65 -2.76 -23.83
C LEU A 83 -16.43 -1.25 -23.68
N HIS A 84 -15.68 -0.84 -22.65
CA HIS A 84 -15.36 0.55 -22.37
C HIS A 84 -13.87 0.84 -22.67
N PRO A 85 -13.48 2.12 -22.84
CA PRO A 85 -12.08 2.51 -22.78
C PRO A 85 -11.41 2.03 -21.48
N TYR A 86 -10.09 1.88 -21.50
CA TYR A 86 -9.34 1.30 -20.38
C TYR A 86 -9.44 2.09 -19.07
N LEU A 87 -9.77 3.39 -19.13
CA LEU A 87 -9.95 4.30 -18.00
C LEU A 87 -11.35 4.90 -18.02
#